data_AF-A0A6J6EHJ0-F1
#
_entry.id   AF-A0A6J6EHJ0-F1
#
_cell.length_a   1.000
_cell.length_b   1.000
_cell.length_c   1.000
_cell.angle_alpha   90.00
_cell.angle_beta   90.00
_cell.angle_gamma   90.00
#
_symmetry.space_group_name_H-M   'P 1'
#
loop_
_entity.id
_entity.type
_entity.pdbx_description
1 polymer ?
#
loop_
_entity_poly.entity_id
_entity_poly.type
_entity_poly.pdbx_seq_one_letter_code
_entity_poly.pdbx_strand_id
1 'polypeptide(L)'
;MFLTRLGFGSKMVITGDITQNDLPGHQKSGLSIIRDILGGVDDIAFMDLTAEDVVRHRLIGDIVRAYDSYDSTKTAPVALRKQP
;
A
#
# COMPACT_ATOMS: atom_id res chain seq x y z
N MET A 1 11.00 16.61 -10.34
CA MET A 1 11.62 15.43 -10.98
C MET A 1 12.80 14.99 -10.12
N PHE A 2 12.62 13.92 -9.33
CA PHE A 2 13.60 13.45 -8.32
C PHE A 2 14.60 12.45 -8.92
N LEU A 3 14.12 11.56 -9.80
CA LEU A 3 14.91 10.51 -10.45
C LEU A 3 16.09 11.04 -11.28
N THR A 4 15.99 12.25 -11.83
CA THR A 4 17.05 12.88 -12.65
C THR A 4 18.20 13.48 -11.85
N ARG A 5 18.17 13.37 -10.51
CA ARG A 5 19.22 13.88 -9.63
C ARG A 5 20.24 12.81 -9.23
N LEU A 6 20.15 11.59 -9.76
CA LEU A 6 21.08 10.51 -9.45
C LEU A 6 22.48 10.82 -10.01
N GLY A 7 23.49 10.82 -9.15
CA GLY A 7 24.90 11.07 -9.51
C GLY A 7 25.71 9.78 -9.66
N PHE A 8 26.93 9.90 -10.19
CA PHE A 8 27.85 8.76 -10.32
C PHE A 8 28.15 8.09 -8.97
N GLY A 9 28.16 6.76 -8.96
CA GLY A 9 28.45 5.96 -7.76
C GLY A 9 27.37 6.02 -6.66
N SER A 10 26.24 6.67 -6.92
CA SER A 10 25.14 6.76 -5.95
C SER A 10 24.09 5.66 -6.16
N LYS A 11 23.31 5.40 -5.11
CA LYS A 11 22.11 4.55 -5.15
C LYS A 11 20.94 5.34 -4.58
N MET A 12 19.75 5.07 -5.09
CA MET A 12 18.52 5.70 -4.64
C MET A 12 17.51 4.63 -4.27
N VAL A 13 16.80 4.82 -3.16
CA VAL A 13 15.69 3.97 -2.73
C VAL A 13 14.49 4.87 -2.55
N ILE A 14 13.37 4.51 -3.19
CA ILE A 14 12.09 5.20 -3.05
C ILE A 14 11.14 4.22 -2.37
N THR A 15 10.55 4.64 -1.27
CA THR A 15 9.61 3.85 -0.48
C THR A 15 8.25 4.54 -0.45
N GLY A 16 7.18 3.75 -0.35
CA GLY A 16 5.83 4.26 -0.13
C GLY A 16 4.80 3.13 -0.13
N ASP A 17 3.59 3.45 0.30
CA ASP A 17 2.43 2.54 0.28
C ASP A 17 1.52 2.91 -0.89
N ILE A 18 1.38 2.00 -1.86
CA ILE A 18 0.56 2.23 -3.06
C ILE A 18 -0.94 2.33 -2.75
N THR A 19 -1.37 1.86 -1.58
CA THR A 19 -2.78 1.91 -1.14
C THR A 19 -3.15 3.26 -0.53
N GLN A 20 -2.15 4.04 -0.08
CA GLN A 20 -2.34 5.34 0.56
C GLN A 20 -2.33 6.47 -0.48
N ASN A 21 -3.46 6.64 -1.16
CA ASN A 21 -3.62 7.65 -2.21
C ASN A 21 -4.46 8.84 -1.75
N ASP A 22 -3.87 9.73 -0.96
CA ASP A 22 -4.50 10.98 -0.50
C ASP A 22 -4.31 12.12 -1.51
N LEU A 23 -4.58 11.87 -2.79
CA LEU A 23 -4.37 12.84 -3.86
C LEU A 23 -5.67 13.60 -4.21
N PRO A 24 -5.63 14.94 -4.34
CA PRO A 24 -6.79 15.71 -4.73
C PRO A 24 -7.21 15.42 -6.18
N GLY A 25 -8.52 15.32 -6.42
CA GLY A 25 -9.09 15.31 -7.78
C GLY A 25 -8.94 14.00 -8.56
N HIS A 26 -9.03 12.84 -7.90
CA HIS A 26 -8.93 11.52 -8.54
C HIS A 26 -7.64 11.33 -9.37
N GLN A 27 -6.57 12.02 -9.00
CA GLN A 27 -5.29 11.87 -9.68
C GLN A 27 -4.72 10.48 -9.41
N LYS A 28 -4.17 9.87 -10.46
CA LYS A 28 -3.43 8.62 -10.34
C LYS A 28 -2.13 8.86 -9.56
N SER A 29 -1.81 7.94 -8.67
CA SER A 29 -0.59 7.99 -7.87
C SER A 29 0.67 7.84 -8.71
N GLY A 30 1.66 8.70 -8.47
CA GLY A 30 2.97 8.58 -9.10
C GLY A 30 3.68 7.25 -8.78
N LEU A 31 3.47 6.71 -7.57
CA LEU A 31 3.99 5.39 -7.16
C LEU A 31 3.29 4.22 -7.86
N SER A 32 2.05 4.41 -8.30
CA SER A 32 1.34 3.41 -9.11
C SER A 32 1.83 3.46 -10.56
N ILE A 33 1.94 4.66 -11.14
CA ILE A 33 2.30 4.84 -12.57
C ILE A 33 3.77 4.47 -12.86
N ILE A 34 4.69 4.74 -11.93
CA ILE A 34 6.13 4.51 -12.13
C ILE A 34 6.46 3.05 -12.51
N ARG A 35 5.69 2.07 -12.03
CA ARG A 35 5.89 0.65 -12.36
C ARG A 35 5.69 0.39 -13.85
N ASP A 36 4.64 0.96 -14.43
CA ASP A 36 4.32 0.84 -15.84
C ASP A 36 5.38 1.55 -16.71
N ILE A 37 5.94 2.66 -16.21
CA ILE A 37 6.92 3.47 -16.94
C ILE A 37 8.33 2.85 -16.89
N LEU A 38 8.76 2.35 -15.72
CA LEU A 38 10.15 1.95 -15.47
C LEU A 38 10.36 0.44 -15.36
N GLY A 39 9.31 -0.39 -15.49
CA GLY A 39 9.39 -1.84 -15.29
C GLY A 39 10.35 -2.60 -16.22
N GLY A 40 10.77 -1.99 -17.34
CA GLY A 40 11.74 -2.58 -18.28
C GLY A 40 13.10 -1.88 -18.28
N VAL A 41 13.38 -0.98 -17.33
CA VAL A 41 14.64 -0.25 -17.27
C VAL A 41 15.67 -1.07 -16.51
N ASP A 42 16.77 -1.40 -17.17
CA ASP A 42 17.93 -2.06 -16.56
C ASP A 42 18.45 -1.24 -15.35
N ASP A 43 18.95 -1.93 -14.33
CA ASP A 43 19.39 -1.36 -13.04
C ASP A 43 18.29 -0.72 -12.15
N ILE A 44 17.01 -0.88 -12.48
CA ILE A 44 15.89 -0.56 -11.58
C ILE A 44 15.22 -1.85 -11.10
N ALA A 45 14.96 -1.94 -9.79
CA ALA A 45 14.26 -3.07 -9.19
C ALA A 45 13.06 -2.58 -8.37
N PHE A 46 11.95 -3.31 -8.46
CA PHE A 46 10.76 -3.09 -7.65
C PHE A 46 10.70 -4.15 -6.56
N MET A 47 10.55 -3.71 -5.30
CA MET A 47 10.45 -4.57 -4.13
C MET A 47 9.09 -4.37 -3.49
N ASP A 48 8.24 -5.38 -3.58
CA ASP A 48 6.92 -5.40 -2.94
C ASP A 48 7.03 -6.06 -1.58
N LEU A 49 6.69 -5.30 -0.54
CA LEU A 49 6.58 -5.81 0.82
C LEU A 49 5.10 -6.08 1.13
N THR A 50 4.85 -7.24 1.72
CA THR A 50 3.52 -7.72 2.09
C THR A 50 3.32 -7.61 3.60
N ALA A 51 2.13 -8.00 4.08
CA ALA A 51 1.88 -8.09 5.51
C ALA A 51 2.81 -9.08 6.23
N GLU A 52 3.35 -10.08 5.53
CA GLU A 52 4.28 -11.08 6.06
C GLU A 52 5.65 -10.47 6.39
N ASP A 53 6.04 -9.41 5.68
CA ASP A 53 7.33 -8.73 5.86
C ASP A 53 7.31 -7.73 7.02
N VAL A 54 6.14 -7.47 7.63
CA VAL A 54 6.00 -6.44 8.66
C VAL A 54 6.15 -7.03 10.06
N VAL A 55 7.32 -6.81 10.65
CA VAL A 55 7.57 -7.09 12.06
C VAL A 55 6.94 -6.00 12.92
N ARG A 56 5.92 -6.37 13.70
CA ARG A 56 5.24 -5.47 14.65
C ARG A 56 5.51 -5.91 16.08
N HIS A 57 5.58 -4.94 16.99
CA HIS A 57 5.56 -5.24 18.42
C HIS A 57 4.26 -5.99 18.78
N ARG A 58 4.36 -7.00 19.66
CA ARG A 58 3.23 -7.88 20.05
C ARG A 58 1.96 -7.10 20.37
N LEU A 59 2.10 -6.06 21.21
CA LEU A 59 0.98 -5.20 21.62
C LEU A 59 0.30 -4.49 20.44
N ILE A 60 1.06 -4.04 19.45
CA ILE A 60 0.49 -3.38 18.26
C ILE A 60 -0.31 -4.40 17.44
N GLY A 61 0.19 -5.63 17.31
CA GLY A 61 -0.55 -6.72 16.68
C GLY A 61 -1.85 -7.06 17.42
N ASP A 62 -1.83 -7.07 18.76
CA ASP A 62 -3.03 -7.28 19.59
C ASP A 62 -4.06 -6.16 19.38
N ILE A 63 -3.61 -4.89 19.31
CA ILE A 63 -4.48 -3.74 19.05
C ILE A 63 -5.13 -3.84 17.66
N VAL A 64 -4.35 -4.10 16.61
CA VAL A 64 -4.87 -4.21 15.24
C VAL A 64 -5.93 -5.32 15.15
N ARG A 65 -5.66 -6.51 15.71
CA ARG A 65 -6.63 -7.62 15.75
C ARG A 65 -7.93 -7.26 16.45
N ALA A 66 -7.87 -6.45 17.51
CA ALA A 66 -9.07 -6.01 18.23
C ALA A 66 -9.95 -5.10 17.36
N TYR A 67 -9.35 -4.19 16.58
CA TYR A 67 -10.07 -3.35 15.63
C TYR A 67 -10.65 -4.15 14.46
N ASP A 68 -9.87 -5.06 13.87
CA ASP A 68 -10.34 -5.92 12.78
C ASP A 68 -11.58 -6.75 13.20
N SER A 69 -11.54 -7.30 14.42
CA SER A 69 -12.66 -8.06 15.01
C SER A 69 -13.90 -7.19 15.23
N TYR A 70 -13.71 -5.95 15.67
CA TYR A 70 -14.80 -5.01 15.87
C TYR A 70 -15.47 -4.60 14.54
N ASP A 71 -14.68 -4.30 13.50
CA ASP A 71 -15.19 -3.87 12.20
C ASP A 71 -15.86 -5.01 11.41
N SER A 72 -15.33 -6.24 11.50
CA SER A 72 -15.96 -7.43 10.91
C SER A 72 -17.36 -7.70 11.47
N THR A 73 -17.59 -7.38 12.75
CA THR A 73 -18.89 -7.56 13.42
C THR A 73 -19.92 -6.53 12.94
N LYS A 74 -19.48 -5.35 12.49
CA LYS A 74 -20.39 -4.29 11.97
C LYS A 74 -20.77 -4.44 10.50
N THR A 75 -19.97 -5.17 9.71
CA THR A 75 -20.20 -5.35 8.26
C THR A 75 -20.99 -6.64 7.94
N ALA A 76 -21.74 -7.19 8.89
CA ALA A 76 -22.66 -8.29 8.60
C ALA A 76 -23.82 -7.79 7.71
N PRO A 77 -24.07 -8.39 6.54
CA PRO A 77 -25.14 -7.95 5.66
C PRO A 77 -26.48 -8.14 6.37
N VAL A 78 -27.29 -7.08 6.42
CA VAL A 78 -28.71 -7.16 6.75
C VAL A 78 -29.32 -8.17 5.77
N ALA A 79 -29.57 -9.39 6.23
CA ALA A 79 -30.32 -10.37 5.46
C ALA A 79 -31.69 -9.76 5.17
N LEU A 80 -31.91 -9.36 3.91
CA LEU A 80 -33.23 -9.00 3.39
C LEU A 80 -34.14 -10.20 3.64
N ARG A 81 -34.91 -10.15 4.73
CA ARG A 81 -36.02 -11.07 5.00
C ARG A 81 -36.96 -10.96 3.82
N LYS A 82 -36.95 -11.97 2.93
CA LYS A 82 -38.05 -12.19 2.00
C LYS A 82 -39.31 -12.41 2.86
N GLN A 83 -40.19 -11.43 2.86
CA GLN A 83 -41.55 -11.60 3.38
C GLN A 83 -42.41 -12.27 2.30
N PRO A 84 -43.40 -13.08 2.71
CA PRO A 84 -44.20 -13.94 1.83
C PRO A 84 -45.07 -13.16 0.83
#